data_AF-A0AA40G5D6-F1
#
_entry.id   AF-A0AA40G5D6-F1
#
_cell.length_a   1.000
_cell.length_b   1.000
_cell.length_c   1.000
_cell.angle_alpha   90.00
_cell.angle_beta   90.00
_cell.angle_gamma   90.00
#
_symmetry.space_group_name_H-M   'P 1'
#
loop_
_entity.id
_entity.type
_entity.pdbx_description
1 polymer ?
#
loop_
_entity_poly.entity_id
_entity_poly.type
_entity_poly.pdbx_seq_one_letter_code
_entity_poly.pdbx_strand_id
1 'polypeptide(L)' 'MEAVKKAKERFRKYPIIIAQCHESGVKYAACVLAKSDLRKGDCESEFKEFKACLMKAAAKNNTKL' A
#
# COMPACT_ATOMS: atom_id res chain seq x y z
N MET A 1 -11.40 -10.44 23.52
CA MET A 1 -10.22 -10.74 22.68
C MET A 1 -10.53 -10.96 21.18
N GLU A 2 -11.80 -10.93 20.74
CA GLU A 2 -12.16 -11.15 19.32
C GLU A 2 -11.68 -10.05 18.35
N ALA A 3 -11.64 -8.79 18.81
CA ALA A 3 -11.12 -7.67 18.00
C ALA A 3 -9.64 -7.87 17.62
N VAL A 4 -8.84 -8.42 18.55
CA VAL A 4 -7.41 -8.68 18.36
C VAL A 4 -7.19 -9.81 17.35
N LYS A 5 -8.01 -10.87 17.40
CA LYS A 5 -7.96 -11.96 16.42
C LYS A 5 -8.29 -11.46 15.01
N LYS A 6 -9.37 -10.69 14.85
CA LYS A 6 -9.75 -10.08 13.56
C LYS A 6 -8.68 -9.12 13.03
N ALA A 7 -8.03 -8.34 13.89
CA ALA A 7 -6.91 -7.49 13.50
C ALA A 7 -5.72 -8.32 13.02
N LYS A 8 -5.37 -9.40 13.74
CA LYS A 8 -4.27 -10.30 13.38
C LYS A 8 -4.48 -10.98 12.02
N GLU A 9 -5.71 -11.39 11.71
CA GLU A 9 -6.05 -11.93 10.39
C GLU A 9 -5.94 -10.89 9.27
N ARG A 10 -6.32 -9.63 9.52
CA ARG A 10 -6.10 -8.53 8.56
C ARG A 10 -4.63 -8.25 8.33
N PHE A 11 -3.83 -8.22 9.39
CA PHE A 11 -2.37 -8.03 9.29
C PHE A 11 -1.68 -9.15 8.51
N ARG A 12 -2.18 -10.40 8.58
CA ARG A 12 -1.66 -11.49 7.75
C ARG A 12 -1.94 -11.31 6.25
N LYS A 13 -2.99 -10.57 5.88
CA LYS A 13 -3.35 -10.28 4.49
C LYS A 13 -2.61 -9.06 3.93
N TYR A 14 -2.07 -8.20 4.79
CA TYR A 14 -1.32 -7.00 4.39
C TYR A 14 -0.10 -7.31 3.50
N PRO A 15 0.78 -8.29 3.83
CA PRO A 15 1.90 -8.66 2.97
C PRO A 15 1.46 -9.11 1.57
N ILE A 16 0.34 -9.84 1.47
CA ILE A 16 -0.21 -10.31 0.20
C ILE A 16 -0.68 -9.14 -0.65
N ILE A 17 -1.33 -8.16 -0.02
CA ILE A 17 -1.80 -6.94 -0.70
C ILE A 17 -0.63 -6.08 -1.16
N ILE A 18 0.38 -5.89 -0.31
CA ILE A 18 1.59 -5.14 -0.67
C ILE A 18 2.34 -5.84 -1.80
N ALA A 19 2.45 -7.18 -1.76
CA ALA A 19 3.10 -7.97 -2.81
C ALA A 19 2.37 -7.84 -4.17
N GLN A 20 1.04 -7.80 -4.18
CA GLN A 20 0.26 -7.55 -5.40
C GLN A 20 0.49 -6.16 -5.99
N CYS A 21 0.87 -5.19 -5.16
CA CYS A 21 1.14 -3.81 -5.55
C CYS A 21 2.63 -3.47 -5.52
N HIS A 22 3.50 -4.48 -5.60
CA HIS A 22 4.94 -4.30 -5.54
C HIS A 22 5.44 -3.38 -6.66
N GLU A 23 4.96 -3.54 -7.91
CA GLU A 23 5.40 -2.70 -9.03
C GLU A 23 5.09 -1.21 -8.84
N SER A 24 3.87 -0.86 -8.39
CA SER A 24 3.50 0.53 -8.12
C SER A 24 4.19 1.06 -6.86
N GLY A 25 4.43 0.20 -5.87
CA GLY A 25 5.21 0.53 -4.68
C GLY A 25 6.68 0.83 -5.00
N VAL A 26 7.30 0.07 -5.90
CA VAL A 26 8.67 0.30 -6.36
C VAL A 26 8.78 1.61 -7.13
N LYS A 27 7.80 1.96 -7.98
CA LYS A 27 7.78 3.27 -8.67
C LYS A 27 7.69 4.44 -7.69
N TYR A 28 6.81 4.34 -6.70
CA TYR A 28 6.69 5.34 -5.64
C TYR A 28 7.99 5.44 -4.83
N ALA A 29 8.57 4.31 -4.43
CA ALA A 29 9.84 4.28 -3.71
C ALA A 29 10.99 4.86 -4.54
N ALA A 30 11.07 4.57 -5.83
CA ALA A 30 12.07 5.13 -6.73
C ALA A 30 11.95 6.65 -6.84
N CYS A 31 10.73 7.18 -6.98
CA CYS A 31 10.49 8.63 -6.98
C CYS A 31 10.89 9.28 -5.66
N VAL A 32 10.57 8.63 -4.54
CA VAL A 32 10.91 9.12 -3.19
C VAL A 32 12.42 9.09 -2.95
N LEU A 33 13.11 8.02 -3.35
CA LEU A 33 14.55 7.86 -3.21
C LEU A 33 15.35 8.77 -4.15
N ALA A 34 14.79 9.10 -5.31
CA ALA A 34 15.40 10.03 -6.26
C ALA A 34 15.33 11.50 -5.79
N LYS A 35 14.44 11.83 -4.86
CA LYS A 35 14.26 13.19 -4.34
C LYS A 35 14.84 13.34 -2.94
N SER A 36 15.87 14.16 -2.82
CA SER A 36 16.53 14.48 -1.54
C SER A 36 15.70 15.43 -0.65
N ASP A 37 14.82 16.24 -1.23
CA ASP A 37 13.92 17.20 -0.55
C ASP A 37 12.47 16.82 -0.87
N LEU A 38 11.89 15.94 -0.06
CA LEU A 38 10.54 15.42 -0.29
C LEU A 38 9.50 16.41 0.20
N ARG A 39 8.82 17.08 -0.73
CA ARG A 39 7.66 17.91 -0.41
C ARG A 39 6.37 17.11 -0.62
N LYS A 40 5.34 17.49 0.14
CA LYS A 40 4.00 16.89 0.02
C LYS A 40 3.48 17.15 -1.40
N GLY A 41 3.38 16.10 -2.21
CA GLY A 41 2.89 16.16 -3.59
C GLY A 41 3.91 15.75 -4.66
N ASP A 42 5.19 15.60 -4.31
CA ASP A 42 6.27 15.37 -5.28
C ASP A 42 6.20 14.04 -6.05
N CYS A 43 5.57 13.03 -5.45
CA CYS A 43 5.32 11.70 -6.04
C CYS A 43 3.83 11.35 -5.93
N GLU A 44 2.95 12.36 -6.05
CA GLU A 44 1.51 12.18 -5.86
C GLU A 44 0.90 11.25 -6.91
N SER A 45 1.40 11.29 -8.15
CA SER A 45 0.94 10.44 -9.25
C SER A 45 1.21 8.96 -8.94
N GLU A 46 2.44 8.63 -8.58
CA GLU A 46 2.88 7.28 -8.21
C GLU A 46 2.18 6.81 -6.93
N PHE A 47 1.99 7.71 -5.97
CA PHE A 47 1.25 7.43 -4.75
C PHE A 47 -0.22 7.12 -5.04
N LYS A 48 -0.87 7.85 -5.96
CA LYS A 48 -2.26 7.59 -6.38
C LYS A 48 -2.37 6.22 -7.04
N GLU A 49 -1.43 5.84 -7.91
CA GLU A 49 -1.39 4.51 -8.52
C GLU A 49 -1.20 3.41 -7.48
N PHE A 50 -0.25 3.59 -6.55
CA PHE A 50 0.00 2.66 -5.46
C PHE A 50 -1.23 2.52 -4.56
N LYS A 51 -1.86 3.64 -4.17
CA LYS A 51 -3.07 3.67 -3.36
C LYS A 51 -4.24 2.99 -4.08
N ALA A 52 -4.43 3.25 -5.38
CA ALA A 52 -5.47 2.61 -6.17
C ALA A 52 -5.27 1.09 -6.23
N CYS A 53 -4.03 0.63 -6.38
CA CYS A 53 -3.69 -0.79 -6.31
C CYS A 53 -4.00 -1.37 -4.93
N LEU A 54 -3.57 -0.71 -3.84
CA LEU A 54 -3.84 -1.14 -2.47
C LEU A 54 -5.35 -1.26 -2.21
N MET A 55 -6.16 -0.28 -2.64
CA MET A 55 -7.61 -0.33 -2.47
C MET A 55 -8.24 -1.49 -3.26
N LYS A 56 -7.79 -1.74 -4.50
CA LYS A 56 -8.25 -2.88 -5.31
C LYS A 56 -7.87 -4.22 -4.66
N ALA A 57 -6.62 -4.34 -4.19
CA ALA A 57 -6.12 -5.54 -3.53
C ALA A 57 -6.81 -5.77 -2.17
N ALA A 58 -7.12 -4.71 -1.42
CA ALA A 58 -7.91 -4.75 -0.19
C ALA A 58 -9.32 -5.31 -0.44
N ALA A 59 -10.00 -4.78 -1.47
CA ALA A 59 -11.31 -5.25 -1.89
C ALA A 59 -11.27 -6.73 -2.30
N LYS A 60 -10.26 -7.12 -3.09
CA LYS A 60 -10.07 -8.51 -3.54
C LYS A 60 -9.80 -9.48 -2.39
N ASN A 61 -9.08 -9.05 -1.36
CA ASN A 61 -8.72 -9.87 -0.19
C ASN A 61 -9.73 -9.78 0.98
N ASN A 62 -10.88 -9.10 0.77
CA ASN A 62 -11.92 -8.89 1.79
C ASN A 62 -11.33 -8.36 3.11
N THR A 63 -10.45 -7.37 3.02
CA THR A 63 -9.87 -6.73 4.20
C THR A 63 -9.97 -5.22 4.08
N LYS A 64 -10.27 -4.56 5.20
CA LYS A 64 -10.25 -3.10 5.30
C LYS A 64 -8.80 -2.66 5.49
N LEU A 65 -8.32 -1.81 4.60
CA LEU A 65 -7.00 -1.18 4.65
C LEU A 65 -7.11 0.13 5.43
#